data_AF-A0A800AI07-F1
#
_entry.id   AF-A0A800AI07-F1
#
_cell.length_a   1.000
_cell.length_b   1.000
_cell.length_c   1.000
_cell.angle_alpha   90.00
_cell.angle_beta   90.00
_cell.angle_gamma   90.00
#
_symmetry.space_group_name_H-M   'P 1'
#
loop_
_entity.id
_entity.type
_entity.pdbx_description
1 polymer ?
#
loop_
_entity_poly.entity_id
_entity_poly.type
_entity_poly.pdbx_seq_one_letter_code
_entity_poly.pdbx_strand_id
1 'polypeptide(L)'
;MMLTWQQWMNKSQASMTAARNSLMAEDLAAAVSRAYFAAFQAVTGILIKRGDKPNPATGNWGHTGTQNQFTVLIRQIRSKQRRLRQARQHFRNLYLARPYADYGDDSIFTTNTVEQLVRQAGQVVSLMQRLIEDGDI
;
A
#
# COMPACT_ATOMS: atom_id res chain seq x y z
N MET A 1 10.11 7.82 18.15
CA MET A 1 8.68 8.19 18.19
C MET A 1 7.97 7.42 17.07
N MET A 2 6.88 6.72 17.37
CA MET A 2 6.11 5.97 16.37
C MET A 2 5.17 6.92 15.63
N LEU A 3 5.05 6.79 14.31
CA LEU A 3 4.12 7.61 13.53
C LEU A 3 2.67 7.24 13.84
N THR A 4 1.79 8.25 13.90
CA THR A 4 0.35 8.04 14.06
C THR A 4 -0.28 7.51 12.76
N TRP A 5 -1.50 6.95 12.84
CA TRP A 5 -2.20 6.49 11.64
C TRP A 5 -2.45 7.64 10.64
N GLN A 6 -2.73 8.85 11.11
CA GLN A 6 -2.90 10.03 10.24
C GLN A 6 -1.61 10.35 9.49
N GLN A 7 -0.47 10.30 10.16
CA GLN A 7 0.83 10.54 9.54
C GLN A 7 1.14 9.49 8.46
N TRP A 8 0.76 8.23 8.69
CA TRP A 8 0.87 7.17 7.67
C TRP A 8 -0.06 7.41 6.47
N MET A 9 -1.30 7.84 6.69
CA MET A 9 -2.23 8.17 5.60
C MET A 9 -1.74 9.38 4.79
N ASN A 10 -1.20 10.41 5.45
CA ASN A 10 -0.61 11.56 4.76
C ASN A 10 0.59 11.16 3.90
N LYS A 11 1.47 10.29 4.42
CA LYS A 11 2.56 9.72 3.64
C LYS A 11 2.04 8.92 2.45
N SER A 12 1.03 8.08 2.67
CA SER A 12 0.41 7.28 1.62
C SER A 12 -0.08 8.16 0.47
N GLN A 13 -0.77 9.25 0.79
CA GLN A 13 -1.27 10.20 -0.20
C GLN A 13 -0.13 10.90 -0.94
N ALA A 14 0.93 11.31 -0.24
CA ALA A 14 2.11 11.90 -0.86
C ALA A 14 2.82 10.92 -1.82
N SER A 15 2.99 9.65 -1.42
CA SER A 15 3.54 8.60 -2.28
C SER A 15 2.64 8.31 -3.48
N MET A 16 1.31 8.36 -3.33
CA MET A 16 0.38 8.19 -4.45
C MET A 16 0.48 9.33 -5.47
N THR A 17 0.60 10.58 -5.00
CA THR A 17 0.86 11.74 -5.88
C THR A 17 2.20 11.58 -6.60
N ALA A 18 3.25 11.19 -5.87
CA ALA A 18 4.57 10.99 -6.46
C ALA A 18 4.59 9.85 -7.50
N ALA A 19 3.81 8.79 -7.30
CA ALA A 19 3.68 7.68 -8.24
C ALA A 19 3.04 8.13 -9.56
N ARG A 20 1.98 8.94 -9.49
CA ARG A 20 1.33 9.52 -10.67
C ARG A 20 2.26 10.46 -11.43
N ASN A 21 2.99 11.31 -10.71
CA ASN A 21 3.95 12.22 -11.33
C ASN A 21 5.09 11.47 -12.04
N SER A 22 5.61 10.40 -11.43
CA SER A 22 6.62 9.54 -12.08
C SER A 22 6.07 8.88 -13.34
N LEU A 23 4.85 8.35 -13.30
CA LEU A 23 4.21 7.75 -14.46
C LEU A 23 4.03 8.76 -15.61
N MET A 24 3.61 10.00 -15.29
CA MET A 24 3.50 11.07 -16.29
C MET A 24 4.84 11.49 -16.88
N ALA A 25 5.93 11.33 -16.12
CA ALA A 25 7.29 11.59 -16.57
C ALA A 25 7.95 10.38 -17.23
N GLU A 26 7.20 9.29 -17.47
CA GLU A 26 7.69 8.01 -18.01
C GLU A 26 8.79 7.34 -17.18
N ASP A 27 8.97 7.76 -15.92
CA ASP A 27 9.82 7.11 -14.93
C ASP A 27 9.06 5.92 -14.31
N LEU A 28 9.01 4.83 -15.08
CA LEU A 28 8.20 3.65 -14.79
C LEU A 28 8.61 2.95 -13.49
N ALA A 29 9.92 2.83 -13.25
CA ALA A 29 10.45 2.20 -12.04
C ALA A 29 10.08 3.01 -10.79
N ALA A 30 10.32 4.32 -10.79
CA ALA A 30 9.94 5.17 -9.68
C ALA A 30 8.42 5.17 -9.46
N ALA A 31 7.61 5.11 -10.52
CA ALA A 31 6.16 5.01 -10.42
C ALA A 31 5.72 3.74 -9.68
N VAL A 32 6.30 2.57 -10.02
CA VAL A 32 6.01 1.30 -9.34
C VAL A 32 6.44 1.34 -7.87
N SER A 33 7.66 1.81 -7.59
CA SER A 33 8.19 1.92 -6.23
C SER A 33 7.29 2.79 -5.35
N ARG A 34 6.95 4.00 -5.83
CA ARG A 34 6.10 4.95 -5.12
C ARG A 34 4.66 4.42 -4.95
N ALA A 35 4.12 3.71 -5.94
CA ALA A 35 2.81 3.07 -5.87
C ALA A 35 2.78 1.97 -4.78
N TYR A 36 3.84 1.17 -4.69
CA TYR A 36 3.99 0.20 -3.61
C TYR A 36 4.01 0.87 -2.23
N PHE A 37 4.83 1.91 -2.05
CA PHE A 37 4.91 2.61 -0.77
C PHE A 37 3.60 3.28 -0.38
N ALA A 38 2.86 3.83 -1.34
CA ALA A 38 1.52 4.36 -1.08
C ALA A 38 0.58 3.31 -0.48
N ALA A 39 0.51 2.13 -1.09
CA ALA A 39 -0.32 1.02 -0.59
C ALA A 39 0.17 0.48 0.77
N PHE A 40 1.49 0.32 0.94
CA PHE A 40 2.09 -0.11 2.19
C PHE A 40 1.74 0.85 3.33
N GLN A 41 1.95 2.15 3.13
CA GLN A 41 1.69 3.19 4.12
C GLN A 41 0.20 3.25 4.50
N ALA A 42 -0.71 3.11 3.53
CA ALA A 42 -2.14 3.07 3.81
C ALA A 42 -2.54 1.87 4.67
N VAL A 43 -2.05 0.67 4.32
CA VAL A 43 -2.33 -0.55 5.09
C VAL A 43 -1.74 -0.45 6.50
N THR A 44 -0.51 0.05 6.64
CA THR A 44 0.11 0.31 7.94
C THR A 44 -0.71 1.29 8.78
N GLY A 45 -1.20 2.38 8.19
CA GLY A 45 -2.06 3.34 8.86
C GLY A 45 -3.32 2.71 9.46
N ILE A 46 -4.00 1.85 8.70
CA ILE A 46 -5.21 1.14 9.17
C ILE A 46 -4.93 0.23 10.34
N LEU A 47 -3.87 -0.58 10.23
CA LEU A 47 -3.50 -1.50 11.30
C LEU A 47 -3.13 -0.74 12.58
N ILE A 48 -2.43 0.40 12.47
CA ILE A 48 -2.16 1.28 13.62
C ILE A 48 -3.46 1.88 14.19
N LYS A 49 -4.41 2.30 13.34
CA LYS A 49 -5.72 2.82 13.78
C LYS A 49 -6.50 1.77 14.58
N ARG A 50 -6.44 0.50 14.16
CA ARG A 50 -7.03 -0.65 14.88
C ARG A 50 -6.35 -0.95 16.23
N GLY A 51 -5.20 -0.33 16.49
CA GLY A 51 -4.41 -0.56 17.69
C GLY A 51 -3.37 -1.68 17.56
N ASP A 52 -3.14 -2.21 16.35
CA ASP A 52 -2.04 -3.15 16.16
C ASP A 52 -0.70 -2.45 16.35
N LYS A 53 0.22 -3.14 17.02
CA LYS A 53 1.55 -2.61 17.29
C LYS A 53 2.57 -3.21 16.32
N PRO A 54 3.45 -2.38 15.72
CA PRO A 54 4.61 -2.88 15.01
C PRO A 54 5.57 -3.60 15.95
N ASN A 55 6.54 -4.32 15.39
CA ASN A 55 7.55 -5.00 16.18
C ASN A 55 8.24 -3.98 17.12
N PRO A 56 8.22 -4.20 18.45
CA PRO A 56 8.76 -3.24 19.41
C PRO A 56 10.28 -3.00 19.25
N ALA A 57 11.02 -3.95 18.67
CA ALA A 57 12.46 -3.80 18.44
C ALA A 57 12.78 -2.87 17.25
N THR A 58 11.93 -2.84 16.22
CA THR A 58 12.18 -2.06 14.99
C THR A 58 11.26 -0.85 14.84
N GLY A 59 10.21 -0.75 15.66
CA GLY A 59 9.19 0.31 15.60
C GLY A 59 8.34 0.32 14.33
N ASN A 60 8.56 -0.63 13.40
CA ASN A 60 7.89 -0.73 12.10
C ASN A 60 7.57 -2.20 11.78
N TRP A 61 6.47 -2.47 11.07
CA TRP A 61 6.32 -3.75 10.40
C TRP A 61 7.19 -3.77 9.15
N GLY A 62 7.99 -4.82 8.99
CA GLY A 62 8.58 -5.13 7.68
C GLY A 62 7.49 -5.40 6.63
N HIS A 63 7.90 -5.41 5.36
CA HIS A 63 6.99 -5.63 4.22
C HIS A 63 6.15 -6.91 4.38
N THR A 64 6.79 -8.03 4.70
CA THR A 64 6.12 -9.32 4.95
C THR A 64 5.19 -9.27 6.18
N GLY A 65 5.61 -8.57 7.24
CA GLY A 65 4.80 -8.42 8.44
C GLY A 65 3.48 -7.70 8.17
N THR A 66 3.54 -6.60 7.41
CA THR A 66 2.35 -5.82 7.02
C THR A 66 1.40 -6.65 6.15
N GLN A 67 1.96 -7.43 5.22
CA GLN A 67 1.20 -8.36 4.37
C GLN A 67 0.45 -9.43 5.19
N ASN A 68 1.06 -9.93 6.26
CA ASN A 68 0.44 -10.92 7.15
C ASN A 68 -0.65 -10.31 8.02
N GLN A 69 -0.39 -9.15 8.63
CA GLN A 69 -1.37 -8.46 9.47
C GLN A 69 -2.58 -7.99 8.66
N PHE A 70 -2.38 -7.58 7.41
CA PHE A 70 -3.50 -7.26 6.54
C PHE A 70 -4.40 -8.49 6.33
N THR A 71 -3.84 -9.68 6.13
CA THR A 71 -4.66 -10.92 6.04
C THR A 71 -5.50 -11.16 7.30
N VAL A 72 -4.97 -10.84 8.49
CA VAL A 72 -5.72 -10.94 9.75
C VAL A 72 -6.89 -9.95 9.78
N LEU A 73 -6.66 -8.70 9.36
CA LEU A 73 -7.71 -7.68 9.25
C LEU A 73 -8.89 -8.13 8.39
N ILE A 74 -8.61 -8.72 7.24
CA ILE A 74 -9.64 -9.19 6.29
C ILE A 74 -10.57 -10.21 6.94
N ARG A 75 -10.05 -11.07 7.83
CA ARG A 75 -10.86 -12.09 8.52
C ARG A 75 -11.82 -11.49 9.54
N GLN A 76 -11.48 -10.32 10.09
CA GLN A 76 -12.27 -9.64 11.12
C GLN A 76 -13.40 -8.81 10.52
N ILE A 77 -13.16 -8.13 9.39
CA ILE A 77 -14.16 -7.27 8.74
C ILE A 77 -15.01 -8.09 7.76
N ARG A 78 -16.05 -8.77 8.27
CA ARG A 78 -16.89 -9.68 7.48
C ARG A 78 -17.69 -8.98 6.37
N SER A 79 -18.21 -7.78 6.64
CA SER A 79 -19.07 -7.01 5.72
C SER A 79 -18.38 -6.60 4.42
N LYS A 80 -17.05 -6.49 4.40
CA LYS A 80 -16.26 -5.96 3.28
C LYS A 80 -15.25 -6.95 2.70
N GLN A 81 -15.35 -8.24 3.04
CA GLN A 81 -14.35 -9.26 2.68
C GLN A 81 -13.99 -9.31 1.19
N ARG A 82 -14.97 -9.21 0.28
CA ARG A 82 -14.68 -9.26 -1.17
C ARG A 82 -13.74 -8.13 -1.60
N ARG A 83 -14.07 -6.88 -1.22
CA ARG A 83 -13.26 -5.69 -1.55
C ARG A 83 -11.87 -5.77 -0.91
N LEU A 84 -11.83 -6.24 0.33
CA LEU A 84 -10.61 -6.42 1.11
C LEU A 84 -9.68 -7.50 0.52
N ARG A 85 -10.22 -8.63 0.07
CA ARG A 85 -9.46 -9.68 -0.63
C ARG A 85 -8.92 -9.18 -1.98
N GLN A 86 -9.70 -8.38 -2.70
CA GLN A 86 -9.23 -7.74 -3.93
C GLN A 86 -8.08 -6.77 -3.65
N ALA A 87 -8.23 -5.89 -2.65
CA ALA A 87 -7.16 -4.99 -2.22
C ALA A 87 -5.91 -5.74 -1.76
N ARG A 88 -6.07 -6.90 -1.11
CA ARG A 88 -4.98 -7.79 -0.73
C ARG A 88 -4.20 -8.33 -1.92
N GLN A 89 -4.90 -8.69 -2.99
CA GLN A 89 -4.29 -9.13 -4.23
C GLN A 89 -3.52 -7.98 -4.90
N HIS A 90 -4.13 -6.80 -5.00
CA HIS A 90 -3.48 -5.60 -5.52
C HIS A 90 -2.22 -5.24 -4.75
N PHE A 91 -2.28 -5.28 -3.41
CA PHE A 91 -1.12 -5.03 -2.57
C PHE A 91 -0.03 -6.09 -2.71
N ARG A 92 -0.40 -7.35 -2.98
CA ARG A 92 0.56 -8.42 -3.29
C ARG A 92 1.25 -8.18 -4.63
N ASN A 93 0.50 -7.80 -5.67
CA ASN A 93 1.08 -7.53 -7.00
C ASN A 93 2.13 -6.41 -6.92
N LEU A 94 1.82 -5.31 -6.22
CA LEU A 94 2.74 -4.21 -5.98
C LEU A 94 4.00 -4.66 -5.22
N TYR A 95 3.83 -5.49 -4.19
CA TYR A 95 4.95 -6.03 -3.42
C TYR A 95 5.89 -6.90 -4.27
N LEU A 96 5.34 -7.67 -5.21
CA LEU A 96 6.15 -8.50 -6.12
C LEU A 96 6.86 -7.67 -7.18
N ALA A 97 6.27 -6.57 -7.64
CA ALA A 97 6.87 -5.68 -8.64
C ALA A 97 7.99 -4.79 -8.06
N ARG A 98 7.84 -4.33 -6.80
CA ARG A 98 8.76 -3.37 -6.18
C ARG A 98 10.25 -3.76 -6.19
N PRO A 99 10.66 -5.01 -5.89
CA PRO A 99 12.08 -5.37 -5.93
C PRO A 99 12.73 -5.15 -7.30
N TYR A 100 11.98 -5.36 -8.38
CA TYR A 100 12.48 -5.11 -9.73
C TYR A 100 12.62 -3.61 -10.00
N ALA A 101 11.66 -2.80 -9.57
CA ALA A 101 11.70 -1.35 -9.71
C ALA A 101 12.79 -0.67 -8.85
N ASP A 102 13.15 -1.26 -7.71
CA ASP A 102 14.12 -0.66 -6.79
C ASP A 102 15.56 -1.13 -7.03
N TYR A 103 15.72 -2.36 -7.55
CA TYR A 103 17.02 -3.03 -7.60
C TYR A 103 17.25 -3.89 -8.86
N GLY A 104 16.22 -4.05 -9.69
CA GLY A 104 16.24 -4.95 -10.84
C GLY A 104 16.44 -4.22 -12.15
N ASP A 105 16.14 -4.93 -13.23
CA ASP A 105 16.11 -4.38 -14.58
C ASP A 105 14.74 -3.77 -14.86
N ASP A 106 14.72 -2.45 -15.06
CA ASP A 106 13.50 -1.68 -15.33
C ASP A 106 12.89 -1.97 -16.71
N SER A 107 13.63 -2.66 -17.60
CA SER A 107 13.16 -3.03 -18.94
C SER A 107 11.92 -3.94 -18.93
N ILE A 108 11.61 -4.56 -17.79
CA ILE A 108 10.42 -5.40 -17.62
C ILE A 108 9.12 -4.59 -17.53
N PHE A 109 9.21 -3.28 -17.30
CA PHE A 109 8.04 -2.42 -17.12
C PHE A 109 7.61 -1.80 -18.44
N THR A 110 6.34 -2.01 -18.79
CA THR A 110 5.66 -1.27 -19.84
C THR A 110 4.73 -0.24 -19.22
N THR A 111 4.47 0.86 -19.93
CA THR A 111 3.55 1.92 -19.47
C THR A 111 2.20 1.34 -19.05
N ASN A 112 1.62 0.44 -19.85
CA ASN A 112 0.34 -0.22 -19.54
C ASN A 112 0.37 -1.01 -18.22
N THR A 113 1.44 -1.77 -17.98
CA THR A 113 1.61 -2.55 -16.74
C THR A 113 1.77 -1.63 -15.54
N VAL A 114 2.57 -0.57 -15.66
CA VAL A 114 2.78 0.40 -14.57
C VAL A 114 1.52 1.20 -14.29
N GLU A 115 0.80 1.66 -15.31
CA GLU A 115 -0.51 2.27 -15.14
C GLU A 115 -1.46 1.37 -14.34
N GLN A 116 -1.49 0.07 -14.66
CA GLN A 116 -2.33 -0.88 -13.93
C GLN A 116 -1.90 -0.99 -12.46
N LEU A 117 -0.61 -1.05 -12.17
CA LEU A 117 -0.08 -1.08 -10.81
C LEU A 117 -0.41 0.21 -10.03
N VAL A 118 -0.24 1.39 -10.66
CA VAL A 118 -0.60 2.68 -10.07
C VAL A 118 -2.11 2.74 -9.78
N ARG A 119 -2.97 2.28 -10.71
CA ARG A 119 -4.42 2.16 -10.47
C ARG A 119 -4.73 1.22 -9.30
N GLN A 120 -4.06 0.07 -9.22
CA GLN A 120 -4.22 -0.89 -8.12
C GLN A 120 -3.82 -0.28 -6.77
N ALA A 121 -2.72 0.47 -6.71
CA ALA A 121 -2.32 1.20 -5.50
C ALA A 121 -3.39 2.21 -5.07
N GLY A 122 -3.90 3.00 -6.03
CA GLY A 122 -4.99 3.95 -5.77
C GLY A 122 -6.23 3.26 -5.19
N GLN A 123 -6.61 2.09 -5.71
CA GLN A 123 -7.74 1.32 -5.19
C GLN A 123 -7.52 0.84 -3.75
N VAL A 124 -6.29 0.43 -3.40
CA VAL A 124 -5.93 0.07 -2.02
C VAL A 124 -6.03 1.28 -1.11
N VAL A 125 -5.39 2.40 -1.46
CA VAL A 125 -5.37 3.63 -0.65
C VAL A 125 -6.80 4.13 -0.40
N SER A 126 -7.63 4.21 -1.45
CA SER A 126 -9.02 4.65 -1.34
C SER A 126 -9.91 3.69 -0.57
N LEU A 127 -9.62 2.38 -0.56
CA LEU A 127 -10.35 1.45 0.31
C LEU A 127 -9.96 1.65 1.78
N MET A 128 -8.66 1.80 2.06
CA MET A 128 -8.19 2.03 3.42
C MET A 128 -8.78 3.33 3.97
N GLN A 129 -8.71 4.43 3.21
CA GLN A 129 -9.31 5.71 3.58
C GLN A 129 -10.81 5.57 3.94
N ARG A 130 -11.59 4.87 3.11
CA ARG A 130 -13.02 4.65 3.39
C ARG A 130 -13.26 3.82 4.65
N LEU A 131 -12.42 2.84 4.95
CA LEU A 131 -12.56 2.07 6.20
C LEU A 131 -12.35 2.96 7.44
N ILE A 132 -11.49 3.98 7.35
CA ILE A 132 -11.28 4.97 8.42
C ILE A 132 -12.50 5.87 8.57
N GLU A 133 -13.04 6.35 7.46
CA GLU A 133 -14.16 7.30 7.39
C GLU A 133 -15.48 6.66 7.81
N ASP A 134 -15.72 5.42 7.38
CA ASP A 134 -16.93 4.65 7.70
C ASP A 134 -16.92 4.14 9.16
N GLY A 135 -15.80 4.25 9.88
CA GLY A 135 -15.66 3.77 11.26
C GLY A 135 -15.60 2.25 11.39
N ASP A 136 -15.21 1.53 10.33
CA ASP A 136 -15.09 0.06 10.32
C ASP A 136 -13.81 -0.47 10.99
N ILE A 137 -12.97 0.44 11.50
CA ILE A 137 -11.65 0.18 12.10
C ILE A 137 -11.50 0.95 13.40
#